data_AF-A0A854N8L3-F1
#
_entry.id   AF-A0A854N8L3-F1
#
_cell.length_a   1.000
_cell.length_b   1.000
_cell.length_c   1.000
_cell.angle_alpha   90.00
_cell.angle_beta   90.00
_cell.angle_gamma   90.00
#
_symmetry.space_group_name_H-M   'P 1'
#
loop_
_entity.id
_entity.type
_entity.pdbx_description
1 polymer ?
#
loop_
_entity_poly.entity_id
_entity_poly.type
_entity_poly.pdbx_seq_one_letter_code
_entity_poly.pdbx_strand_id
1 'polypeptide(L)'
;DTVAPNAPVLDPINATDPVSGQAEPGSTVTVTYPDGTTATVVAGTDGSWSVPNPGNLVDGDTVTATATDPAGNTSLPGTGTVSADITAPVVALDDVLTNDSTPALTGTVNDPTAT
;
A
#
# COMPACT_ATOMS: atom_id res chain seq x y z
N ASP A 1 1.51 25.72 7.50
CA ASP A 1 0.58 24.58 7.52
C ASP A 1 0.66 23.93 8.89
N THR A 2 -0.47 23.52 9.46
CA THR A 2 -0.54 22.84 10.76
C THR A 2 -1.24 21.48 10.68
N VAL A 3 -1.59 21.04 9.47
CA VAL A 3 -2.26 19.76 9.25
C VAL A 3 -1.19 18.73 8.95
N ALA A 4 -1.26 17.59 9.65
CA ALA A 4 -0.34 16.49 9.38
C ALA A 4 -0.62 15.87 8.00
N PRO A 5 0.42 15.36 7.31
CA PRO A 5 0.25 14.60 6.09
C PRO A 5 -0.58 13.33 6.33
N ASN A 6 -1.17 12.80 5.27
CA ASN A 6 -1.76 11.45 5.31
C ASN A 6 -0.69 10.40 5.66
N ALA A 7 -1.10 9.31 6.29
CA ALA A 7 -0.21 8.18 6.55
C ALA A 7 0.37 7.63 5.23
N PRO A 8 1.68 7.31 5.17
CA PRO A 8 2.25 6.63 4.02
C PRO A 8 1.53 5.32 3.72
N VAL A 9 1.39 4.99 2.44
CA VAL A 9 0.95 3.66 2.00
C VAL A 9 2.19 2.90 1.57
N LEU A 10 2.40 1.71 2.12
CA LEU A 10 3.50 0.85 1.71
C LEU A 10 3.01 -0.08 0.60
N ASP A 11 3.82 -0.23 -0.44
CA ASP A 11 3.62 -1.25 -1.46
C ASP A 11 3.89 -2.65 -0.86
N PRO A 12 3.43 -3.74 -1.50
CA PRO A 12 3.70 -5.10 -1.04
C PRO A 12 5.18 -5.35 -0.76
N ILE A 13 5.50 -5.86 0.43
CA ILE A 13 6.87 -6.04 0.90
C ILE A 13 7.25 -7.51 0.80
N ASN A 14 8.44 -7.80 0.27
CA ASN A 14 9.05 -9.12 0.30
C ASN A 14 10.42 -9.08 1.01
N ALA A 15 11.05 -10.23 1.15
CA ALA A 15 12.30 -10.38 1.90
C ALA A 15 13.53 -9.74 1.25
N THR A 16 13.50 -9.43 -0.05
CA THR A 16 14.71 -9.06 -0.82
C THR A 16 14.64 -7.69 -1.48
N ASP A 17 13.48 -7.27 -1.97
CA ASP A 17 13.34 -6.05 -2.74
C ASP A 17 13.32 -4.81 -1.83
N PRO A 18 13.68 -3.63 -2.35
CA PRO A 18 13.56 -2.38 -1.62
C PRO A 18 12.13 -2.15 -1.09
N VAL A 19 12.02 -1.57 0.10
CA VAL A 19 10.72 -1.13 0.62
C VAL A 19 10.33 0.15 -0.09
N SER A 20 9.10 0.20 -0.59
CA SER A 20 8.58 1.31 -1.40
C SER A 20 7.13 1.63 -1.05
N GLY A 21 6.64 2.76 -1.55
CA GLY A 21 5.27 3.16 -1.34
C GLY A 21 4.97 4.58 -1.82
N GLN A 22 3.88 5.12 -1.27
CA GLN A 22 3.36 6.46 -1.53
C GLN A 22 3.29 7.28 -0.24
N ALA A 23 3.58 8.57 -0.34
CA ALA A 23 3.42 9.54 0.73
C ALA A 23 3.08 10.91 0.14
N GLU A 24 2.86 11.92 0.98
CA GLU A 24 2.67 13.28 0.49
C GLU A 24 3.93 13.77 -0.26
N PRO A 25 3.81 14.30 -1.49
CA PRO A 25 4.96 14.76 -2.26
C PRO A 25 5.84 15.76 -1.50
N GLY A 26 7.16 15.52 -1.51
CA GLY A 26 8.13 16.37 -0.81
C GLY A 26 8.16 16.20 0.71
N SER A 27 7.32 15.34 1.30
CA SER A 27 7.45 14.94 2.71
C SER A 27 8.65 14.02 2.91
N THR A 28 9.21 14.03 4.13
CA THR A 28 10.25 13.07 4.54
C THR A 28 9.59 11.83 5.09
N VAL A 29 9.79 10.69 4.44
CA VAL A 29 9.34 9.38 4.90
C VAL A 29 10.41 8.75 5.78
N THR A 30 10.00 8.28 6.96
CA THR A 30 10.84 7.50 7.89
C THR A 30 10.27 6.10 8.00
N VAL A 31 11.01 5.12 7.47
CA VAL A 31 10.68 3.70 7.54
C VAL A 31 11.37 3.09 8.75
N THR A 32 10.64 2.33 9.56
CA THR A 32 11.15 1.59 10.73
C THR A 32 10.97 0.10 10.49
N TYR A 33 12.08 -0.64 10.59
CA TYR A 33 12.17 -2.08 10.39
C TYR A 33 11.88 -2.87 11.68
N PRO A 34 11.63 -4.18 11.61
CA PRO A 34 11.32 -5.02 12.77
C PRO A 34 12.41 -5.03 13.85
N ASP A 35 13.68 -4.85 13.45
CA ASP A 35 14.82 -4.77 14.37
C ASP A 35 15.01 -3.39 15.03
N GLY A 36 14.14 -2.43 14.70
CA GLY A 36 14.18 -1.05 15.19
C GLY A 36 15.13 -0.13 14.41
N THR A 37 15.85 -0.63 13.41
CA THR A 37 16.61 0.24 12.50
C THR A 37 15.67 1.06 11.63
N THR A 38 16.17 2.20 11.13
CA THR A 38 15.38 3.12 10.32
C THR A 38 16.08 3.52 9.04
N ALA A 39 15.29 3.81 8.01
CA ALA A 39 15.74 4.43 6.77
C ALA A 39 14.87 5.65 6.47
N THR A 40 15.46 6.69 5.88
CA THR A 40 14.76 7.93 5.55
C THR A 40 14.94 8.31 4.09
N VAL A 41 13.90 8.87 3.50
CA VAL A 41 13.88 9.32 2.11
C VAL A 41 12.87 10.45 1.93
N VAL A 42 13.12 11.37 1.00
CA VAL A 42 12.12 12.39 0.63
C VAL A 42 11.25 11.81 -0.49
N ALA A 43 9.93 11.87 -0.32
CA ALA A 43 8.98 11.46 -1.35
C ALA A 43 9.11 12.35 -2.59
N GLY A 44 9.09 11.74 -3.77
CA GLY A 44 9.15 12.43 -5.05
C GLY A 44 7.98 13.39 -5.27
N THR A 45 8.02 14.15 -6.37
CA THR A 45 6.93 15.08 -6.72
C THR A 45 5.61 14.38 -7.03
N ASP A 46 5.66 13.08 -7.33
CA ASP A 46 4.51 12.21 -7.53
C ASP A 46 4.10 11.44 -6.26
N GLY A 47 4.81 11.63 -5.15
CA GLY A 47 4.58 10.95 -3.88
C GLY A 47 5.30 9.60 -3.73
N SER A 48 5.98 9.13 -4.79
CA SER A 48 6.71 7.86 -4.75
C SER A 48 7.96 7.93 -3.89
N TRP A 49 8.27 6.84 -3.19
CA TRP A 49 9.50 6.73 -2.41
C TRP A 49 10.00 5.29 -2.36
N SER A 50 11.30 5.11 -2.13
CA SER A 50 11.92 3.81 -1.91
C SER A 50 13.14 3.90 -1.02
N VAL A 51 13.33 2.91 -0.15
CA VAL A 51 14.49 2.75 0.73
C VAL A 51 15.09 1.35 0.61
N PRO A 52 16.40 1.17 0.84
CA PRO A 52 17.04 -0.13 0.75
C PRO A 52 16.49 -1.12 1.79
N ASN A 53 16.31 -2.38 1.38
CA ASN A 53 16.00 -3.48 2.28
C ASN A 53 17.20 -3.79 3.19
N PRO A 54 17.02 -3.98 4.51
CA PRO A 54 18.11 -4.31 5.42
C PRO A 54 18.67 -5.73 5.23
N GLY A 55 17.99 -6.59 4.47
CA GLY A 55 18.42 -7.93 4.08
C GLY A 55 18.12 -9.03 5.10
N ASN A 56 17.50 -8.67 6.23
CA ASN A 56 17.10 -9.59 7.32
C ASN A 56 15.58 -9.71 7.49
N LEU A 57 14.78 -9.20 6.55
CA LEU A 57 13.32 -9.30 6.59
C LEU A 57 12.86 -10.75 6.33
N VAL A 58 11.90 -11.22 7.11
CA VAL A 58 11.27 -12.55 6.98
C VAL A 58 9.75 -12.45 6.90
N ASP A 59 9.11 -13.50 6.37
CA ASP A 59 7.65 -13.59 6.25
C ASP A 59 6.94 -13.32 7.59
N GLY A 60 5.94 -12.45 7.58
CA GLY A 60 5.20 -12.02 8.77
C GLY A 60 5.81 -10.84 9.53
N ASP A 61 7.03 -10.40 9.19
CA ASP A 61 7.60 -9.18 9.74
C ASP A 61 6.74 -7.95 9.42
N THR A 62 6.70 -7.01 10.36
CA THR A 62 5.97 -5.75 10.19
C THR A 62 6.95 -4.60 9.99
N VAL A 63 6.77 -3.87 8.89
CA VAL A 63 7.47 -2.63 8.58
C VAL A 63 6.49 -1.47 8.75
N THR A 64 6.95 -0.37 9.34
CA THR A 64 6.12 0.83 9.52
C THR A 64 6.77 2.04 8.86
N ALA A 65 5.96 3.01 8.42
CA ALA A 65 6.46 4.26 7.87
C ALA A 65 5.64 5.46 8.34
N THR A 66 6.30 6.58 8.62
CA THR A 66 5.66 7.88 8.88
C THR A 66 6.15 8.91 7.87
N ALA A 67 5.33 9.90 7.56
CA ALA A 67 5.72 11.05 6.76
C ALA A 67 5.75 12.31 7.62
N THR A 68 6.75 13.16 7.43
CA THR A 68 6.84 14.50 8.00
C THR A 68 6.86 15.53 6.89
N ASP A 69 5.89 16.44 6.90
CA ASP A 69 5.79 17.51 5.90
C ASP A 69 6.93 18.57 6.07
N PRO A 70 7.13 19.47 5.09
CA PRO A 70 8.12 20.55 5.23
C PRO A 70 7.85 21.55 6.37
N ALA A 71 6.63 21.57 6.93
CA ALA A 71 6.25 22.40 8.06
C ALA A 71 6.57 21.72 9.42
N GLY A 72 6.97 20.44 9.42
CA GLY A 72 7.33 19.65 10.59
C GLY A 72 6.18 18.86 11.22
N ASN A 73 5.01 18.76 10.57
CA ASN A 73 3.91 17.93 11.07
C ASN A 73 4.11 16.46 10.64
N THR A 74 3.88 15.51 11.55
CA THR A 74 4.08 14.07 11.31
C THR A 74 2.75 13.34 11.18
N SER A 75 2.66 12.44 10.21
CA SER A 75 1.49 11.58 9.97
C SER A 75 1.29 10.52 11.06
N LEU A 76 0.13 9.86 11.01
CA LEU A 76 -0.03 8.52 11.58
C LEU A 76 0.86 7.51 10.83
N PRO A 77 1.21 6.36 11.45
CA PRO A 77 2.00 5.33 10.78
C PRO A 77 1.19 4.58 9.72
N GLY A 78 1.81 4.37 8.56
CA GLY A 78 1.45 3.30 7.62
C GLY A 78 2.15 2.00 8.02
N THR A 79 1.52 0.87 7.71
CA THR A 79 2.07 -0.46 8.03
C THR A 79 2.03 -1.38 6.81
N GLY A 80 3.07 -2.20 6.66
CA GLY A 80 3.16 -3.26 5.68
C GLY A 80 3.66 -4.54 6.34
N THR A 81 3.22 -5.68 5.84
CA THR A 81 3.70 -6.99 6.29
C THR A 81 4.51 -7.63 5.18
N VAL A 82 5.62 -8.25 5.55
CA VAL A 82 6.46 -9.00 4.63
C VAL A 82 5.73 -10.28 4.27
N SER A 83 5.57 -10.52 2.97
CA SER A 83 4.94 -11.72 2.42
C SER A 83 5.84 -12.35 1.36
N ALA A 84 5.92 -13.68 1.34
CA ALA A 84 6.50 -14.40 0.20
C ALA A 84 5.62 -14.31 -1.06
N ASP A 85 4.32 -14.05 -0.89
CA ASP A 85 3.37 -13.82 -1.98
C ASP A 85 2.99 -12.34 -2.01
N ILE A 86 3.64 -11.61 -2.90
CA ILE A 86 3.37 -10.19 -3.16
C ILE A 86 2.65 -9.98 -4.51
N THR A 87 2.15 -11.06 -5.12
CA THR A 87 1.43 -10.94 -6.38
C THR A 87 0.05 -10.34 -6.12
N ALA A 88 -0.21 -9.16 -6.68
CA ALA A 88 -1.55 -8.58 -6.62
C ALA A 88 -2.53 -9.50 -7.38
N PRO A 89 -3.74 -9.75 -6.84
CA PRO A 89 -4.73 -10.54 -7.55
C PRO A 89 -5.11 -9.83 -8.85
N VAL A 90 -4.97 -10.54 -9.98
CA VAL A 90 -5.41 -10.03 -11.29
C VAL A 90 -6.90 -10.35 -11.45
N VAL A 91 -7.75 -9.33 -11.46
CA VAL A 91 -9.15 -9.45 -11.88
C VAL A 91 -9.19 -9.24 -13.39
N ALA A 92 -9.35 -10.32 -14.16
CA ALA A 92 -9.66 -10.24 -15.58
C ALA A 92 -11.17 -10.15 -15.75
N LEU A 93 -11.65 -9.01 -16.28
CA LEU A 93 -12.99 -8.93 -16.87
C LEU A 93 -12.81 -9.37 -18.33
N ASP A 94 -13.36 -10.52 -18.68
CA ASP A 94 -13.59 -10.85 -20.09
C ASP A 94 -14.73 -9.92 -20.53
N ASP A 95 -14.37 -8.75 -21.07
CA ASP A 95 -15.30 -7.91 -21.81
C ASP A 95 -15.70 -8.69 -23.06
N VAL A 96 -16.66 -9.61 -22.89
CA VAL A 96 -17.42 -10.10 -24.02
C VAL A 96 -18.09 -8.85 -24.60
N LEU A 97 -17.56 -8.36 -25.72
CA LEU A 97 -18.15 -7.28 -26.52
C LEU A 97 -19.49 -7.79 -27.07
N THR A 98 -20.49 -7.89 -26.22
CA THR A 98 -21.86 -8.26 -26.62
C THR A 98 -22.58 -7.08 -27.26
N ASN A 99 -21.99 -5.87 -27.31
CA ASN A 99 -22.68 -4.60 -27.60
C ASN A 99 -23.90 -4.34 -26.68
N ASP A 100 -23.99 -5.07 -25.57
CA ASP A 100 -25.12 -5.04 -24.66
C ASP A 100 -24.94 -3.89 -23.64
N SER A 101 -25.75 -2.85 -23.79
CA SER A 101 -25.82 -1.73 -22.83
C SER A 101 -26.53 -2.11 -21.51
N THR A 102 -26.93 -3.37 -21.34
CA THR A 102 -27.68 -3.91 -20.20
C THR A 102 -27.21 -5.30 -19.75
N PRO A 103 -25.92 -5.50 -19.37
CA PRO A 103 -25.46 -6.82 -18.95
C PRO A 103 -26.27 -7.33 -17.75
N ALA A 104 -26.85 -8.51 -17.87
CA ALA A 104 -27.59 -9.13 -16.78
C ALA A 104 -26.62 -9.67 -15.71
N LEU A 105 -26.77 -9.19 -14.47
CA LEU A 105 -26.18 -9.86 -13.30
C LEU A 105 -26.96 -11.16 -13.04
N THR A 106 -26.51 -12.30 -13.58
CA THR A 106 -27.13 -13.58 -13.26
C THR A 106 -26.55 -14.13 -11.96
N GLY A 107 -27.34 -14.06 -10.89
CA GLY A 107 -27.17 -14.84 -9.66
C GLY A 107 -28.48 -15.51 -9.30
N THR A 108 -28.44 -16.74 -8.78
CA THR A 108 -29.65 -17.43 -8.28
C THR A 108 -29.91 -17.01 -6.84
N VAL A 109 -31.05 -16.37 -6.59
CA VAL A 109 -31.58 -16.19 -5.23
C VAL A 109 -32.38 -17.44 -4.89
N ASN A 110 -31.81 -18.32 -4.04
CA ASN A 110 -32.57 -19.41 -3.44
C ASN A 110 -33.23 -18.93 -2.14
N ASP A 111 -34.30 -18.15 -2.26
CA ASP A 111 -35.18 -17.84 -1.14
C ASP A 111 -36.49 -18.63 -1.30
N PRO A 112 -36.64 -19.79 -0.65
CA PRO A 112 -37.87 -20.58 -0.71
C PRO A 112 -39.03 -19.96 0.08
N THR A 113 -38.89 -18.75 0.63
CA THR A 113 -39.89 -18.09 1.49
C THR A 113 -40.27 -16.67 1.09
N ALA A 114 -39.83 -16.15 -0.05
CA ALA A 114 -40.24 -14.81 -0.50
C ALA A 114 -41.75 -14.77 -0.88
N THR A 115 -42.53 -13.98 -0.13
CA THR A 115 -43.87 -13.47 -0.49
C THR A 115 -43.86 -11.96 -0.55
#